data_AF-A0A351JA97-F1
#
_entry.id   AF-A0A351JA97-F1
#
_cell.length_a   1.000
_cell.length_b   1.000
_cell.length_c   1.000
_cell.angle_alpha   90.00
_cell.angle_beta   90.00
_cell.angle_gamma   90.00
#
_symmetry.space_group_name_H-M   'P 1'
#
loop_
_entity.id
_entity.type
_entity.pdbx_description
1 polymer ?
#
loop_
_entity_poly.entity_id
_entity_poly.type
_entity_poly.pdbx_seq_one_letter_code
_entity_poly.pdbx_strand_id
1 'polypeptide(L)'
;MSNANTNANANAPTPASSGRVAENRIFKAAANFLEWYGVPRLIITCFLLALLILAVIYRMDLGSLLGDSLKRVGMNGLLVLAMVPTITCGAGLNFGLPVGIICGLVGGVFSMSMNLTGFTGFFVAILLALPLSVIAGWLYAKLLEKVAGQEMMVGTYVGFSVVAGMAI
;
A
#
# COMPACT_ATOMS: atom_id res chain seq x y z
N MET A 1 -66.76 41.31 28.09
CA MET A 1 -65.87 40.14 27.97
C MET A 1 -65.81 39.79 26.49
N SER A 2 -64.85 40.37 25.76
CA SER A 2 -63.63 39.72 25.30
C SER A 2 -63.89 38.51 24.38
N ASN A 3 -63.75 38.69 23.07
CA ASN A 3 -62.61 38.16 22.31
C ASN A 3 -62.78 38.51 20.82
N ALA A 4 -62.16 39.61 20.39
CA ALA A 4 -61.72 39.78 19.01
C ALA A 4 -60.31 39.22 18.95
N ASN A 5 -60.02 38.34 17.98
CA ASN A 5 -58.69 38.22 17.35
C ASN A 5 -58.76 37.23 16.18
N THR A 6 -59.31 37.73 15.08
CA THR A 6 -58.91 37.32 13.73
C THR A 6 -57.54 37.89 13.40
N ASN A 7 -56.64 37.01 12.96
CA ASN A 7 -55.62 37.24 11.93
C ASN A 7 -54.52 38.28 12.19
N ALA A 8 -53.35 37.79 12.59
CA ALA A 8 -52.08 38.30 12.08
C ALA A 8 -51.06 37.16 12.01
N ASN A 9 -50.84 36.71 10.78
CA ASN A 9 -49.60 36.13 10.29
C ASN A 9 -48.36 36.54 11.13
N ALA A 10 -47.82 35.62 11.93
CA ALA A 10 -46.58 35.83 12.69
C ALA A 10 -45.56 34.68 12.52
N ASN A 11 -45.76 33.82 11.51
CA ASN A 11 -44.81 32.74 11.19
C ASN A 11 -43.86 33.15 10.05
N ALA A 12 -43.35 34.38 10.09
CA ALA A 12 -42.08 34.67 9.42
C ALA A 12 -40.97 34.05 10.29
N PRO A 13 -40.15 33.13 9.77
CA PRO A 13 -39.06 32.57 10.56
C PRO A 13 -38.11 33.70 10.96
N THR A 14 -37.94 33.91 12.27
CA THR A 14 -36.96 34.83 12.81
C THR A 14 -35.55 34.41 12.35
N PRO A 15 -34.67 35.35 11.96
CA PRO A 15 -33.40 35.05 11.29
C PRO A 15 -32.42 34.18 12.11
N ALA A 16 -32.60 34.10 13.44
CA ALA A 16 -31.78 33.29 14.33
C ALA A 16 -32.14 31.79 14.33
N SER A 17 -33.37 31.41 13.97
CA SER A 17 -33.81 30.01 13.94
C SER A 17 -33.41 29.29 12.65
N SER A 18 -33.35 30.04 11.53
CA SER A 18 -32.96 29.53 10.21
C SER A 18 -31.46 29.15 10.15
N GLY A 19 -30.59 29.94 10.79
CA GLY A 19 -29.14 29.68 10.85
C GLY A 19 -28.78 28.42 11.62
N ARG A 20 -29.45 28.12 12.74
CA ARG A 20 -29.20 26.90 13.55
C ARG A 20 -29.68 25.63 12.87
N VAL A 21 -30.75 25.70 12.07
CA VAL A 21 -31.23 24.56 11.27
C VAL A 21 -30.28 24.30 10.08
N ALA A 22 -29.74 25.37 9.47
CA ALA A 22 -28.73 25.25 8.43
C ALA A 22 -27.43 24.62 8.97
N GLU A 23 -26.92 25.10 10.10
CA GLU A 23 -25.73 24.57 10.77
C GLU A 23 -25.88 23.08 11.14
N ASN A 24 -27.03 22.70 11.70
CA ASN A 24 -27.34 21.29 11.99
C ASN A 24 -27.40 20.42 10.73
N ARG A 25 -27.74 20.96 9.56
CA ARG A 25 -27.74 20.19 8.30
C ARG A 25 -26.34 19.93 7.76
N ILE A 26 -25.40 20.86 7.94
CA ILE A 26 -24.01 20.68 7.52
C ILE A 26 -23.34 19.61 8.40
N PHE A 27 -23.56 19.65 9.71
CA PHE A 27 -23.06 18.63 10.63
C PHE A 27 -23.67 17.26 10.38
N LYS A 28 -25.00 17.17 10.12
CA LYS A 28 -25.63 15.89 9.78
C LYS A 28 -25.16 15.35 8.44
N ALA A 29 -24.94 16.21 7.44
CA ALA A 29 -24.38 15.82 6.15
C ALA A 29 -22.94 15.34 6.28
N ALA A 30 -22.11 16.03 7.07
CA ALA A 30 -20.73 15.64 7.33
C ALA A 30 -20.66 14.31 8.12
N ALA A 31 -21.53 14.12 9.11
CA ALA A 31 -21.64 12.86 9.85
C ALA A 31 -22.08 11.70 8.95
N ASN A 32 -23.08 11.91 8.10
CA ASN A 32 -23.53 10.90 7.14
C ASN A 32 -22.44 10.58 6.09
N PHE A 33 -21.66 11.56 5.64
CA PHE A 33 -20.50 11.33 4.77
C PHE A 33 -19.38 10.55 5.49
N LEU A 34 -19.17 10.80 6.79
CA LEU A 34 -18.17 10.12 7.60
C LEU A 34 -18.49 8.65 7.84
N GLU A 35 -19.77 8.34 8.09
CA GLU A 35 -20.26 6.96 8.22
C GLU A 35 -20.15 6.19 6.90
N TRP A 36 -20.39 6.86 5.76
CA TRP A 36 -20.32 6.23 4.44
C TRP A 36 -18.89 6.02 3.92
N TYR A 37 -17.98 6.97 4.20
CA TYR A 37 -16.60 6.94 3.70
C TYR A 37 -15.67 6.10 4.56
N GLY A 38 -16.02 5.91 5.84
CA GLY A 38 -15.23 5.16 6.82
C GLY A 38 -14.07 5.98 7.38
N VAL A 39 -13.96 5.99 8.71
CA VAL A 39 -12.91 6.70 9.46
C VAL A 39 -11.49 6.42 8.94
N PRO A 40 -11.09 5.16 8.60
CA PRO A 40 -9.73 4.88 8.11
C PRO A 40 -9.43 5.57 6.78
N ARG A 41 -10.39 5.61 5.85
CA ARG A 41 -10.21 6.20 4.52
C ARG A 41 -10.07 7.71 4.62
N LEU A 42 -10.79 8.34 5.56
CA LEU A 42 -10.67 9.77 5.81
C LEU A 42 -9.28 10.11 6.35
N ILE A 43 -8.79 9.36 7.34
CA ILE A 43 -7.45 9.58 7.92
C ILE A 43 -6.38 9.50 6.83
N ILE A 44 -6.42 8.47 5.97
CA ILE A 44 -5.46 8.30 4.87
C ILE A 44 -5.56 9.45 3.86
N THR A 45 -6.78 9.84 3.47
CA THR A 45 -7.01 10.93 2.50
C THR A 45 -6.50 12.27 3.04
N CYS A 46 -6.78 12.57 4.31
CA CYS A 46 -6.31 13.78 4.99
C CYS A 46 -4.78 13.79 5.10
N PHE A 47 -4.18 12.66 5.49
CA PHE A 47 -2.72 12.51 5.55
C PHE A 47 -2.07 12.70 4.19
N LEU A 48 -2.63 12.12 3.13
CA LEU A 48 -2.14 12.28 1.77
C LEU A 48 -2.25 13.74 1.29
N LEU A 49 -3.35 14.42 1.57
CA LEU A 49 -3.51 15.85 1.27
C LEU A 49 -2.49 16.71 2.04
N ALA A 50 -2.26 16.43 3.31
CA ALA A 50 -1.25 17.12 4.10
C ALA A 50 0.16 16.94 3.52
N LEU A 51 0.51 15.74 3.07
CA LEU A 51 1.78 15.47 2.39
C LEU A 51 1.90 16.20 1.04
N LEU A 52 0.81 16.31 0.28
CA LEU A 52 0.80 17.08 -0.97
C LEU A 52 0.96 18.59 -0.73
N ILE A 53 0.32 19.13 0.31
CA ILE A 53 0.50 20.55 0.70
C ILE A 53 1.94 20.80 1.12
N LEU A 54 2.52 19.92 1.95
CA LEU A 54 3.94 20.00 2.32
C LEU A 54 4.83 19.92 1.08
N ALA A 55 4.56 19.00 0.15
CA ALA A 55 5.33 18.88 -1.09
C ALA A 55 5.36 20.18 -1.91
N VAL A 56 4.23 20.90 -2.01
CA VAL A 56 4.14 22.19 -2.69
C VAL A 56 4.94 23.26 -1.94
N ILE A 57 4.87 23.28 -0.61
CA ILE A 57 5.65 24.21 0.24
C ILE A 57 7.16 23.96 0.08
N TYR A 58 7.58 22.70 0.05
CA TYR A 58 8.97 22.29 -0.16
C TYR A 58 9.43 22.34 -1.63
N ARG A 59 8.58 22.83 -2.55
CA ARG A 59 8.84 22.89 -4.01
C ARG A 59 9.31 21.57 -4.61
N MET A 60 8.81 20.45 -4.08
CA MET A 60 9.11 19.14 -4.62
C MET A 60 8.36 18.93 -5.92
N ASP A 61 9.01 18.27 -6.89
CA ASP A 61 8.38 17.95 -8.17
C ASP A 61 7.20 16.98 -7.94
N LEU A 62 5.98 17.47 -8.18
CA LEU A 62 4.77 16.66 -8.08
C LEU A 62 4.80 15.48 -9.07
N GLY A 63 5.50 15.64 -10.20
CA GLY A 63 5.73 14.57 -11.17
C GLY A 63 6.60 13.45 -10.63
N SER A 64 7.66 13.76 -9.87
CA SER A 64 8.51 12.74 -9.25
C SER A 64 7.78 12.01 -8.12
N LEU A 65 6.98 12.71 -7.32
CA LEU A 65 6.11 12.12 -6.29
C LEU A 65 5.08 11.14 -6.85
N LEU A 66 4.40 11.53 -7.92
CA LEU A 66 3.47 10.67 -8.65
C LEU A 66 4.22 9.48 -9.28
N GLY A 67 5.39 9.73 -9.87
CA GLY A 67 6.25 8.70 -10.45
C GLY A 67 6.71 7.66 -9.43
N ASP A 68 7.15 8.08 -8.24
CA ASP A 68 7.58 7.18 -7.17
C ASP A 68 6.40 6.44 -6.55
N SER A 69 5.23 7.08 -6.45
CA SER A 69 3.99 6.41 -6.05
C SER A 69 3.62 5.32 -7.06
N LEU A 70 3.71 5.61 -8.36
CA LEU A 70 3.43 4.65 -9.43
C LEU A 70 4.44 3.50 -9.44
N LYS A 71 5.74 3.77 -9.26
CA LYS A 71 6.78 2.74 -9.12
C LYS A 71 6.47 1.81 -7.94
N ARG A 72 6.07 2.37 -6.80
CA ARG A 72 5.67 1.57 -5.63
C ARG A 72 4.45 0.70 -5.91
N VAL A 73 3.44 1.24 -6.59
CA VAL A 73 2.26 0.44 -7.00
C VAL A 73 2.67 -0.67 -7.96
N GLY A 74 3.52 -0.38 -8.95
CA GLY A 74 4.04 -1.38 -9.89
C GLY A 74 4.84 -2.49 -9.20
N MET A 75 5.78 -2.11 -8.33
CA MET A 75 6.59 -3.06 -7.57
C MET A 75 5.72 -3.92 -6.65
N ASN A 76 4.86 -3.32 -5.82
CA ASN A 76 3.99 -4.08 -4.92
C ASN A 76 2.99 -4.95 -5.70
N GLY A 77 2.49 -4.50 -6.86
CA GLY A 77 1.64 -5.31 -7.73
C GLY A 77 2.35 -6.56 -8.26
N LEU A 78 3.61 -6.43 -8.70
CA LEU A 78 4.43 -7.56 -9.14
C LEU A 78 4.68 -8.55 -8.00
N LEU A 79 5.00 -8.03 -6.79
CA LEU A 79 5.22 -8.86 -5.60
C LEU A 79 3.96 -9.63 -5.21
N VAL A 80 2.78 -9.03 -5.31
CA VAL A 80 1.50 -9.72 -5.07
C VAL A 80 1.27 -10.81 -6.12
N LEU A 81 1.57 -10.56 -7.39
CA LEU A 81 1.50 -11.58 -8.44
C LEU A 81 2.41 -12.78 -8.15
N ALA A 82 3.63 -12.51 -7.66
CA ALA A 82 4.58 -13.55 -7.28
C ALA A 82 4.09 -14.40 -6.08
N MET A 83 3.23 -13.86 -5.23
CA MET A 83 2.64 -14.60 -4.10
C MET A 83 1.46 -15.50 -4.48
N VAL A 84 0.83 -15.32 -5.65
CA VAL A 84 -0.31 -16.14 -6.08
C VAL A 84 -0.01 -17.65 -5.99
N PRO A 85 1.09 -18.18 -6.55
CA PRO A 85 1.40 -19.61 -6.44
C PRO A 85 1.61 -20.06 -4.98
N THR A 86 2.29 -19.26 -4.16
CA THR A 86 2.59 -19.63 -2.77
C THR A 86 1.31 -19.72 -1.92
N ILE A 87 0.37 -18.81 -2.15
CA ILE A 87 -0.93 -18.80 -1.47
C ILE A 87 -1.77 -20.02 -1.90
N THR A 88 -1.73 -20.41 -3.18
CA THR A 88 -2.48 -21.59 -3.67
C THR A 88 -1.98 -22.91 -3.06
N CYS A 89 -0.71 -22.97 -2.63
CA CYS A 89 -0.15 -24.13 -1.94
C CYS A 89 -0.54 -24.22 -0.45
N GLY A 90 -1.32 -23.25 0.07
CA GLY A 90 -1.65 -23.18 1.50
C GLY A 90 -0.48 -22.71 2.38
N ALA A 91 0.64 -22.29 1.79
CA ALA A 91 1.69 -21.56 2.50
C ALA A 91 1.22 -20.12 2.75
N GLY A 92 1.74 -19.47 3.79
CA GLY A 92 1.28 -18.13 4.15
C GLY A 92 1.77 -17.03 3.19
N LEU A 93 1.43 -15.79 3.54
CA LEU A 93 1.78 -14.61 2.75
C LEU A 93 3.29 -14.32 2.86
N ASN A 94 3.96 -13.98 1.75
CA ASN A 94 5.39 -13.64 1.66
C ASN A 94 6.40 -14.81 1.71
N PHE A 95 5.96 -16.06 1.60
CA PHE A 95 6.88 -17.19 1.57
C PHE A 95 7.71 -17.22 0.29
N GLY A 96 9.02 -17.43 0.42
CA GLY A 96 9.94 -17.48 -0.71
C GLY A 96 10.18 -16.14 -1.44
N LEU A 97 9.34 -15.12 -1.22
CA LEU A 97 9.48 -13.81 -1.84
C LEU A 97 10.81 -13.11 -1.49
N PRO A 98 11.29 -13.09 -0.22
CA PRO A 98 12.59 -12.51 0.10
C PRO A 98 13.75 -13.24 -0.56
N VAL A 99 13.68 -14.58 -0.60
CA VAL A 99 14.71 -15.43 -1.24
C VAL A 99 14.76 -15.13 -2.74
N GLY A 100 13.61 -15.03 -3.41
CA GLY A 100 13.52 -14.70 -4.83
C GLY A 100 14.06 -13.31 -5.17
N ILE A 101 13.70 -12.28 -4.38
CA ILE A 101 14.22 -10.91 -4.56
C ILE A 101 15.75 -10.91 -4.45
N ILE A 102 16.29 -11.58 -3.45
CA ILE A 102 17.72 -11.66 -3.20
C ILE A 102 18.46 -12.34 -4.37
N CYS A 103 17.96 -13.47 -4.88
CA CYS A 103 18.54 -14.11 -6.07
C CYS A 103 18.49 -13.18 -7.30
N GLY A 104 17.42 -12.42 -7.47
CA GLY A 104 17.30 -11.40 -8.53
C GLY A 104 18.31 -10.27 -8.41
N LEU A 105 18.50 -9.75 -7.19
CA LEU A 105 19.49 -8.72 -6.90
C LEU A 105 20.92 -9.22 -7.15
N VAL A 106 21.25 -10.46 -6.75
CA VAL A 106 22.54 -11.09 -7.04
C VAL A 106 22.79 -11.19 -8.55
N GLY A 107 21.80 -11.62 -9.33
CA GLY A 107 21.91 -11.67 -10.80
C GLY A 107 22.13 -10.28 -11.42
N GLY A 108 21.45 -9.26 -10.88
CA GLY A 108 21.64 -7.85 -11.28
C GLY A 108 23.06 -7.34 -10.98
N VAL A 109 23.57 -7.59 -9.77
CA VAL A 109 24.93 -7.24 -9.37
C VAL A 109 25.96 -7.94 -10.24
N PHE A 110 25.74 -9.23 -10.57
CA PHE A 110 26.64 -9.97 -11.44
C PHE A 110 26.67 -9.38 -12.86
N SER A 111 25.52 -9.03 -13.43
CA SER A 111 25.45 -8.34 -14.72
C SER A 111 26.18 -6.99 -14.67
N MET A 112 26.08 -6.27 -13.55
CA MET A 112 26.77 -4.99 -13.37
C MET A 112 28.29 -5.17 -13.30
N SER A 113 28.77 -6.20 -12.60
CA SER A 113 30.20 -6.55 -12.52
C SER A 113 30.81 -6.88 -13.88
N MET A 114 30.03 -7.43 -14.81
CA MET A 114 30.46 -7.71 -16.19
C MET A 114 30.45 -6.48 -17.11
N ASN A 115 30.14 -5.27 -16.60
CA ASN A 115 30.00 -4.03 -17.37
C ASN A 115 28.99 -4.11 -18.54
N LEU A 116 28.01 -5.00 -18.44
CA LEU A 116 26.97 -5.15 -19.46
C LEU A 116 25.93 -4.04 -19.29
N THR A 117 25.81 -3.19 -20.30
CA THR A 117 24.89 -2.05 -20.29
C THR A 117 23.71 -2.26 -21.25
N GLY A 118 22.60 -1.59 -20.95
CA GLY A 118 21.39 -1.65 -21.77
C GLY A 118 20.61 -2.98 -21.65
N PHE A 119 19.86 -3.32 -22.70
CA PHE A 119 18.99 -4.50 -22.73
C PHE A 119 19.74 -5.82 -22.59
N THR A 120 21.00 -5.87 -23.03
CA THR A 120 21.85 -7.06 -22.93
C THR A 120 22.16 -7.39 -21.47
N GLY A 121 22.44 -6.38 -20.64
CA GLY A 121 22.65 -6.58 -19.20
C GLY A 121 21.38 -7.08 -18.51
N PHE A 122 20.21 -6.56 -18.89
CA PHE A 122 18.94 -7.02 -18.33
C PHE A 122 18.66 -8.51 -18.60
N PHE A 123 18.84 -8.98 -19.83
CA PHE A 123 18.64 -10.40 -20.15
C PHE A 123 19.67 -11.30 -19.48
N VAL A 124 20.94 -10.88 -19.40
CA VAL A 124 21.98 -11.65 -18.71
C VAL A 124 21.69 -11.72 -17.20
N ALA A 125 21.23 -10.63 -16.58
CA ALA A 125 20.81 -10.64 -15.18
C ALA A 125 19.68 -11.64 -14.92
N ILE A 126 18.66 -11.69 -15.78
CA ILE A 126 17.56 -12.67 -15.69
C ILE A 126 18.09 -14.10 -15.86
N LEU A 127 18.93 -14.31 -16.88
CA LEU A 127 19.47 -15.63 -17.21
C LEU A 127 20.31 -16.21 -16.06
N LEU A 128 21.01 -15.35 -15.32
CA LEU A 128 21.76 -15.75 -14.12
C LEU A 128 20.88 -15.87 -12.87
N ALA A 129 19.89 -14.97 -12.70
CA ALA A 129 18.99 -14.99 -11.56
C ALA A 129 18.06 -16.21 -11.55
N LEU A 130 17.57 -16.64 -12.72
CA LEU A 130 16.65 -17.78 -12.84
C LEU A 130 17.20 -19.10 -12.27
N PRO A 131 18.38 -19.61 -12.69
CA PRO A 131 18.91 -20.87 -12.17
C PRO A 131 19.23 -20.76 -10.67
N LEU A 132 19.77 -19.63 -10.22
CA LEU A 132 19.99 -19.37 -8.79
C LEU A 132 18.68 -19.41 -8.00
N SER A 133 17.63 -18.77 -8.51
CA SER A 133 16.32 -18.73 -7.87
C SER A 133 15.66 -20.10 -7.82
N VAL A 134 15.77 -20.91 -8.87
CA VAL A 134 15.25 -22.28 -8.89
C VAL A 134 15.94 -23.16 -7.84
N ILE A 135 17.27 -23.10 -7.77
CA ILE A 135 18.05 -23.89 -6.80
C ILE A 135 17.72 -23.46 -5.36
N ALA A 136 17.71 -22.15 -5.10
CA ALA A 136 17.40 -21.61 -3.78
C ALA A 136 15.95 -21.90 -3.38
N GLY A 137 15.00 -21.80 -4.32
CA GLY A 137 13.59 -22.13 -4.12
C GLY A 137 13.37 -23.60 -3.81
N TRP A 138 14.09 -24.50 -4.47
CA TRP A 138 14.04 -25.93 -4.17
C TRP A 138 14.59 -26.27 -2.78
N LEU A 139 15.71 -25.66 -2.40
CA LEU A 139 16.26 -25.80 -1.05
C LEU A 139 15.31 -25.25 0.02
N TYR A 140 14.66 -24.13 -0.27
CA TYR A 140 13.65 -23.54 0.60
C TYR A 140 12.43 -24.45 0.75
N ALA A 141 11.93 -25.05 -0.33
CA ALA A 141 10.83 -26.02 -0.28
C ALA A 141 11.18 -27.25 0.58
N LYS A 142 12.38 -27.80 0.41
CA LYS A 142 12.91 -28.90 1.26
C LYS A 142 13.00 -28.54 2.74
N LEU A 143 13.29 -27.27 3.06
CA LEU A 143 13.34 -26.79 4.43
C LEU A 143 11.94 -26.72 5.03
N LEU A 144 10.98 -26.18 4.27
CA LEU A 144 9.58 -26.10 4.67
C LEU A 144 8.99 -27.49 4.94
N GLU A 145 9.24 -28.50 4.08
CA GLU A 145 8.81 -29.89 4.33
C GLU A 145 9.20 -30.43 5.72
N LYS A 146 10.30 -29.95 6.32
CA LYS A 146 10.78 -30.38 7.64
C LYS A 146 10.17 -29.63 8.82
N VAL A 147 9.50 -28.51 8.59
CA VAL A 147 8.94 -27.63 9.64
C VAL A 147 7.41 -27.51 9.55
N ALA A 148 6.77 -28.62 9.17
CA ALA A 148 5.32 -28.78 9.06
C ALA A 148 4.58 -28.20 10.26
N GLY A 149 3.73 -27.20 10.00
CA GLY A 149 2.90 -26.54 11.03
C GLY A 149 3.51 -25.29 11.67
N GLN A 150 4.78 -24.98 11.42
CA GLN A 150 5.45 -23.72 11.80
C GLN A 150 5.99 -22.95 10.59
N GLU A 151 5.55 -23.34 9.40
CA GLU A 151 5.96 -22.80 8.10
C GLU A 151 6.02 -21.26 8.10
N MET A 152 5.00 -20.59 8.63
CA MET A 152 4.87 -19.12 8.57
C MET A 152 5.89 -18.37 9.40
N MET A 153 6.22 -18.88 10.57
CA MET A 153 7.29 -18.30 11.35
C MET A 153 8.64 -18.59 10.70
N VAL A 154 8.92 -19.84 10.37
CA VAL A 154 10.22 -20.24 9.81
C VAL A 154 10.47 -19.54 8.47
N GLY A 155 9.47 -19.45 7.60
CA GLY A 155 9.57 -18.76 6.32
C GLY A 155 9.90 -17.27 6.48
N THR A 156 9.31 -16.60 7.47
CA THR A 156 9.60 -15.19 7.77
C THR A 156 11.00 -15.01 8.36
N TYR A 157 11.42 -15.89 9.29
CA TYR A 157 12.76 -15.86 9.87
C TYR A 157 13.85 -16.13 8.84
N VAL A 158 13.63 -17.08 7.92
CA VAL A 158 14.56 -17.34 6.80
C VAL A 158 14.63 -16.11 5.91
N GLY A 159 13.50 -15.48 5.60
CA GLY A 159 13.47 -14.24 4.83
C GLY A 159 14.33 -13.13 5.45
N PHE A 160 14.17 -12.85 6.74
CA PHE A 160 15.01 -11.87 7.43
C PHE A 160 16.47 -12.29 7.53
N SER A 161 16.74 -13.58 7.76
CA SER A 161 18.11 -14.11 7.87
C SER A 161 18.89 -13.98 6.56
N VAL A 162 18.24 -14.25 5.42
CA VAL A 162 18.87 -14.15 4.10
C VAL A 162 19.19 -12.68 3.77
N VAL A 163 18.26 -11.75 4.07
CA VAL A 163 18.51 -10.32 3.86
C VAL A 163 19.65 -9.83 4.76
N ALA A 164 19.66 -10.20 6.04
CA ALA A 164 20.73 -9.84 6.96
C ALA A 164 22.08 -10.43 6.52
N GLY A 165 22.10 -11.67 6.03
CA GLY A 165 23.30 -12.32 5.51
C GLY A 165 23.85 -11.69 4.23
N MET A 166 23.02 -10.99 3.44
CA MET A 166 23.48 -10.22 2.28
C MET A 166 23.90 -8.79 2.62
N ALA A 167 23.46 -8.26 3.75
CA ALA A 167 23.78 -6.92 4.21
C ALA A 167 25.13 -6.83 4.96
N ILE A 168 25.80 -7.97 5.16
CA ILE A 168 27.14 -8.08 5.76
C ILE A 168 28.20 -8.17 4.67
#